data_AF-A0AAD7EJQ8-F1
#
_entry.id   AF-A0AAD7EJQ8-F1
#
_cell.length_a   1.000
_cell.length_b   1.000
_cell.length_c   1.000
_cell.angle_alpha   90.00
_cell.angle_beta   90.00
_cell.angle_gamma   90.00
#
_symmetry.space_group_name_H-M   'P 1'
#
loop_
_entity.id
_entity.type
_entity.pdbx_description
1 polymer ?
#
loop_
_entity_poly.entity_id
_entity_poly.type
_entity_poly.pdbx_seq_one_letter_code
_entity_poly.pdbx_strand_id
1 'polypeptide(L)'
;MLIVGPLSYGHNSFPPCVVVVDALDECKDSATTSTILAALSKHVTNLAPLRFFITSRLEHHITDAMSSPQFHNRAQNFNLHEVELPVVQ
;
A
#
# COMPACT_ATOMS: atom_id res chain seq x y z
N MET A 1 7.43 -6.90 13.71
CA MET A 1 6.59 -6.15 12.76
C MET A 1 5.36 -7.02 12.46
N LEU A 2 4.17 -6.58 12.90
CA LEU A 2 2.96 -7.41 13.06
C LEU A 2 2.33 -7.91 11.75
N ILE A 3 2.70 -7.33 10.61
CA ILE A 3 2.16 -7.70 9.28
C ILE A 3 3.13 -8.64 8.56
N VAL A 4 4.40 -8.25 8.45
CA VAL A 4 5.39 -8.99 7.65
C VAL A 4 5.68 -10.37 8.25
N GLY A 5 5.84 -10.49 9.57
CA GLY A 5 6.18 -11.76 10.20
C GLY A 5 5.15 -12.87 9.94
N PRO A 6 3.87 -12.66 10.29
CA PRO A 6 2.82 -13.64 10.03
C PRO A 6 2.65 -13.97 8.54
N LEU A 7 2.70 -12.96 7.65
CA LEU A 7 2.54 -13.17 6.21
C LEU A 7 3.72 -13.93 5.59
N SER A 8 4.93 -13.74 6.11
CA SER A 8 6.12 -14.46 5.64
C SER A 8 6.07 -15.95 6.00
N TYR A 9 5.42 -16.32 7.11
CA TYR A 9 5.31 -17.72 7.53
C TYR A 9 4.35 -18.52 6.64
N GLY A 10 3.27 -17.88 6.16
CA GLY A 10 2.27 -18.50 5.29
C GLY A 10 2.50 -18.28 3.79
N HIS A 11 3.54 -17.54 3.39
CA HIS A 11 3.70 -17.04 2.02
C HIS A 11 3.63 -18.13 0.93
N ASN A 12 4.18 -19.33 1.18
CA ASN A 12 4.12 -20.47 0.25
C ASN A 12 2.74 -21.15 0.18
N SER A 13 1.85 -20.84 1.12
CA SER A 13 0.50 -21.43 1.21
C SER A 13 -0.58 -20.54 0.59
N PHE A 14 -0.27 -19.28 0.29
CA PHE A 14 -1.23 -18.38 -0.33
C PHE A 14 -1.23 -18.56 -1.85
N PRO A 15 -2.40 -18.79 -2.48
CA PRO A 15 -2.52 -18.57 -3.90
C PRO A 15 -2.26 -17.09 -4.22
N PRO A 16 -2.00 -16.73 -5.49
CA PRO A 16 -1.97 -15.33 -5.90
C PRO A 16 -3.20 -14.58 -5.39
N CYS A 17 -2.98 -13.61 -4.51
CA CYS A 17 -4.03 -12.95 -3.72
C CYS A 17 -3.72 -11.46 -3.56
N VAL A 18 -4.77 -10.64 -3.51
CA VAL A 18 -4.67 -9.21 -3.24
C VAL A 18 -5.23 -8.93 -1.85
N VAL A 19 -4.43 -8.27 -1.01
CA VAL A 19 -4.87 -7.70 0.27
C VAL A 19 -5.33 -6.28 0.00
N VAL A 20 -6.62 -6.02 0.24
CA VAL A 20 -7.20 -4.68 0.15
C VAL A 20 -7.15 -4.02 1.52
N VAL A 21 -6.49 -2.87 1.60
CA VAL A 21 -6.48 -2.01 2.79
C VAL A 21 -7.30 -0.78 2.44
N ASP A 22 -8.50 -0.70 3.00
CA ASP A 22 -9.39 0.43 2.80
C ASP A 22 -9.12 1.53 3.85
N ALA A 23 -9.25 2.78 3.42
CA ALA A 23 -9.20 3.99 4.26
C ALA A 23 -7.95 4.06 5.19
N LEU A 24 -6.75 3.87 4.64
CA LEU A 24 -5.50 3.86 5.42
C LEU A 24 -5.33 5.14 6.28
N ASP A 25 -5.80 6.29 5.80
CA ASP A 25 -5.73 7.57 6.51
C ASP A 25 -6.60 7.65 7.77
N GLU A 26 -7.53 6.71 7.99
CA GLU A 26 -8.33 6.63 9.23
C GLU A 26 -7.56 5.99 10.40
N CYS A 27 -6.28 5.66 10.21
CA CYS A 27 -5.42 5.24 11.31
C CYS A 27 -5.35 6.34 12.40
N LYS A 28 -5.14 5.91 13.64
CA LYS A 28 -5.13 6.79 14.83
C LYS A 28 -4.19 8.00 14.69
N ASP A 29 -3.07 7.83 14.02
CA ASP A 29 -2.07 8.87 13.78
C ASP A 29 -1.24 8.61 12.53
N SER A 30 -0.55 9.67 12.07
CA SER A 30 0.33 9.65 10.89
C SER A 30 1.58 8.81 11.06
N ALA A 31 2.00 8.52 12.30
CA ALA A 31 3.13 7.63 12.56
C ALA A 31 2.75 6.17 12.26
N THR A 32 1.50 5.80 12.53
CA THR A 32 0.96 4.47 12.25
C THR A 32 0.85 4.22 10.75
N THR A 33 0.27 5.16 9.98
CA THR A 33 0.21 5.07 8.51
C THR A 33 1.60 4.96 7.89
N SER A 34 2.53 5.82 8.32
CA SER A 34 3.92 5.83 7.86
C SER A 34 4.62 4.50 8.13
N THR A 35 4.37 3.90 9.31
CA THR A 35 4.95 2.60 9.69
C THR A 35 4.44 1.48 8.79
N ILE A 36 3.14 1.48 8.46
CA ILE A 36 2.54 0.49 7.54
C ILE A 36 3.16 0.63 6.15
N LEU A 37 3.21 1.85 5.61
CA LEU A 37 3.77 2.12 4.29
C LEU A 37 5.26 1.75 4.23
N ALA A 38 6.05 2.14 5.22
CA ALA A 38 7.48 1.80 5.27
C ALA A 38 7.73 0.28 5.36
N ALA A 39 6.88 -0.46 6.08
CA ALA A 39 6.98 -1.90 6.12
C ALA A 39 6.65 -2.56 4.78
N LEU A 40 5.57 -2.11 4.14
CA LEU A 40 5.18 -2.63 2.83
C LEU A 40 6.24 -2.33 1.78
N SER A 41 6.76 -1.09 1.69
CA SER A 41 7.81 -0.75 0.73
C SER A 41 9.07 -1.58 0.90
N LYS A 42 9.43 -1.93 2.15
CA LYS A 42 10.62 -2.71 2.43
C LYS A 42 10.44 -4.20 2.16
N HIS A 43 9.23 -4.75 2.33
CA HIS A 43 9.02 -6.20 2.40
C HIS A 43 8.08 -6.77 1.34
N VAL A 44 7.33 -5.96 0.60
CA VAL A 44 6.29 -6.44 -0.34
C VAL A 44 6.83 -7.41 -1.39
N THR A 45 8.07 -7.23 -1.85
CA THR A 45 8.70 -8.15 -2.82
C THR A 45 8.93 -9.55 -2.24
N ASN A 46 9.12 -9.65 -0.92
CA ASN A 46 9.35 -10.93 -0.23
C ASN A 46 8.02 -11.63 0.13
N LEU A 47 6.88 -10.98 -0.15
CA LEU A 47 5.55 -11.51 0.12
C LEU A 47 4.89 -12.09 -1.15
N ALA A 48 5.57 -12.08 -2.30
CA ALA A 48 5.03 -12.63 -3.54
C ALA A 48 4.57 -14.09 -3.36
N PRO A 49 3.35 -14.47 -3.76
CA PRO A 49 2.53 -13.80 -4.76
C PRO A 49 1.49 -12.82 -4.19
N LEU A 50 1.56 -12.44 -2.91
CA LEU A 50 0.66 -11.42 -2.34
C LEU A 50 0.91 -10.04 -2.95
N ARG A 51 -0.18 -9.37 -3.32
CA ARG A 51 -0.20 -7.97 -3.75
C ARG A 51 -1.03 -7.16 -2.76
N PHE A 52 -0.74 -5.86 -2.67
CA PHE A 52 -1.48 -4.95 -1.81
C PHE A 52 -2.13 -3.87 -2.65
N PHE A 53 -3.41 -3.62 -2.39
CA PHE A 53 -4.16 -2.50 -2.94
C PHE A 53 -4.62 -1.63 -1.77
N ILE A 54 -4.21 -0.37 -1.75
CA ILE A 54 -4.37 0.52 -0.61
C ILE A 54 -5.14 1.75 -1.07
N THR A 55 -6.19 2.11 -0.34
CA THR A 55 -6.94 3.36 -0.55
C THR A 55 -6.66 4.32 0.61
N SER A 56 -6.60 5.61 0.30
CA SER A 56 -6.51 6.67 1.30
C SER A 56 -6.91 8.04 0.73
N ARG A 57 -7.16 9.02 1.60
CA ARG A 57 -7.09 10.44 1.24
C ARG A 57 -5.65 10.85 0.89
N LEU A 58 -5.52 11.94 0.12
CA LEU A 58 -4.23 12.52 -0.30
C LEU A 58 -3.62 13.40 0.80
N GLU A 59 -3.43 12.85 1.99
CA GLU A 59 -2.75 13.58 3.07
C GLU A 59 -1.24 13.62 2.81
N HIS A 60 -0.59 14.75 3.11
CA HIS A 60 0.82 14.99 2.81
C HIS A 60 1.74 13.83 3.25
N HIS A 61 1.55 13.32 4.46
CA HIS A 61 2.39 12.26 4.99
C HIS A 61 2.25 10.92 4.23
N ILE A 62 1.10 10.67 3.59
CA ILE A 62 0.86 9.49 2.76
C ILE A 62 1.43 9.71 1.37
N THR A 63 1.18 10.87 0.76
CA THR A 63 1.70 11.19 -0.57
C THR A 63 3.23 11.22 -0.60
N ASP A 64 3.85 11.75 0.45
CA ASP A 64 5.31 11.80 0.58
C ASP A 64 5.91 10.39 0.72
N ALA A 65 5.28 9.54 1.54
CA ALA A 65 5.70 8.15 1.70
C ALA A 65 5.59 7.38 0.37
N MET A 66 4.48 7.53 -0.35
CA MET A 66 4.22 6.86 -1.63
C MET A 66 5.11 7.35 -2.76
N SER A 67 5.56 8.61 -2.71
CA SER A 67 6.50 9.21 -3.67
C SER A 67 7.97 8.91 -3.34
N SER A 68 8.23 8.22 -2.23
CA SER A 68 9.59 7.90 -1.83
C SER A 68 10.27 6.93 -2.81
N PRO A 69 11.61 6.98 -2.95
CA PRO A 69 12.36 6.03 -3.77
C PRO A 69 12.13 4.56 -3.40
N GLN A 70 11.71 4.29 -2.16
CA GLN A 70 11.43 2.93 -1.71
C GLN A 70 10.19 2.33 -2.38
N PHE A 71 9.24 3.16 -2.78
CA PHE A 71 8.01 2.75 -3.47
C PHE A 71 8.09 2.88 -5.00
N HIS A 72 8.92 3.77 -5.55
CA HIS A 72 8.99 4.03 -7.00
C HIS A 72 9.15 2.78 -7.89
N ASN A 73 9.84 1.74 -7.41
CA ASN A 73 10.04 0.49 -8.17
C ASN A 73 9.18 -0.68 -7.66
N ARG A 74 8.32 -0.46 -6.66
CA ARG A 74 7.58 -1.52 -5.94
C ARG A 74 6.08 -1.31 -5.87
N ALA A 75 5.59 -0.10 -6.12
CA ALA A 75 4.17 0.22 -6.15
C ALA A 75 3.84 1.12 -7.33
N GLN A 76 2.56 1.07 -7.73
CA GLN A 76 1.97 1.99 -8.68
C GLN A 76 0.99 2.88 -7.91
N ASN A 77 1.20 4.19 -8.00
CA ASN A 77 0.34 5.18 -7.35
C ASN A 77 -0.72 5.67 -8.33
N PHE A 78 -1.97 5.74 -7.88
CA PHE A 78 -3.08 6.28 -8.65
C PHE A 78 -3.67 7.48 -7.90
N ASN A 79 -3.46 8.69 -8.42
CA ASN A 79 -4.14 9.87 -7.90
C ASN A 79 -5.53 9.97 -8.53
N LEU A 80 -6.57 9.59 -7.77
CA LEU A 80 -7.94 9.60 -8.27
C LEU A 80 -8.47 11.00 -8.60
N HIS A 81 -7.87 12.08 -8.08
CA HIS A 81 -8.26 13.45 -8.44
C HIS A 81 -7.75 13.87 -9.84
N GLU A 82 -6.77 13.14 -10.39
CA GLU A 82 -6.18 13.39 -11.71
C GLU A 82 -6.68 12.41 -12.78
N VAL A 83 -7.55 11.47 -12.42
CA VAL A 83 -8.17 10.57 -13.38
C VAL A 83 -9.27 11.35 -14.11
N GLU A 84 -9.06 11.62 -15.40
CA GLU A 84 -10.12 12.12 -16.27
C GLU A 84 -11.30 11.15 -16.20
N LEU A 85 -12.42 11.62 -15.65
CA LEU A 85 -13.66 10.85 -15.66
C LEU A 85 -14.05 10.66 -17.14
N PRO A 86 -14.38 9.43 -17.58
CA PRO A 86 -14.89 9.25 -18.92
C PRO A 86 -16.11 10.14 -19.07
N VAL A 87 -16.10 11.02 -20.06
CA VAL A 87 -17.27 11.81 -20.43
C VAL A 87 -18.34 10.79 -20.85
N VAL A 88 -19.26 10.50 -19.93
CA VAL A 88 -20.44 9.71 -20.25
C VAL A 88 -21.27 10.56 -21.19
N GLN A 89 -21.22 10.22 -22.49
CA GLN A 89 -22.09 10.78 -23.52
C GLN A 89 -23.44 10.08 -23.52
#